data_AF-A0A101IFX2-F1
#
_entry.id   AF-A0A101IFX2-F1
#
_cell.length_a   1.000
_cell.length_b   1.000
_cell.length_c   1.000
_cell.angle_alpha   90.00
_cell.angle_beta   90.00
_cell.angle_gamma   90.00
#
_symmetry.space_group_name_H-M   'P 1'
#
loop_
_entity.id
_entity.type
_entity.pdbx_description
1 polymer ?
#
loop_
_entity_poly.entity_id
_entity_poly.type
_entity_poly.pdbx_seq_one_letter_code
_entity_poly.pdbx_strand_id
1 'polypeptide(L)'
;MDRSEAMRILTMVSEGKISPEQGVDLIEEIVGGYESNRKYGSKIRIEVYNKLRGKREVNMTIPAKLAKWGIKLLGSKAEKIQIDGKPLDIDIEALVEEALRTPDPVEIETDERSIVIKTVG
;
A
#
# COMPACT_ATOMS: atom_id res chain seq x y z
N MET A 1 -11.52 -5.59 -17.12
CA MET A 1 -11.51 -5.73 -15.64
C MET A 1 -11.87 -7.16 -15.26
N ASP A 2 -11.13 -7.78 -14.35
CA ASP A 2 -11.49 -9.11 -13.84
C ASP A 2 -12.64 -8.98 -12.82
N ARG A 3 -13.67 -9.82 -12.93
CA ARG A 3 -14.83 -9.83 -12.01
C ARG A 3 -14.41 -10.05 -10.55
N SER A 4 -13.32 -10.78 -10.33
CA SER A 4 -12.74 -11.07 -9.02
C SER A 4 -12.09 -9.82 -8.41
N GLU A 5 -11.44 -8.99 -9.23
CA GLU A 5 -10.87 -7.70 -8.78
C GLU A 5 -11.99 -6.74 -8.36
N ALA A 6 -13.05 -6.64 -9.17
CA ALA A 6 -14.22 -5.82 -8.86
C ALA A 6 -14.89 -6.24 -7.55
N MET A 7 -15.14 -7.54 -7.37
CA MET A 7 -15.74 -8.07 -6.14
C MET A 7 -14.90 -7.79 -4.90
N ARG A 8 -13.57 -7.78 -5.02
CA ARG A 8 -12.68 -7.50 -3.90
C ARG A 8 -12.77 -6.04 -3.46
N ILE A 9 -12.84 -5.11 -4.40
CA ILE A 9 -13.04 -3.69 -4.12
C ILE A 9 -14.40 -3.47 -3.46
N LEU A 10 -15.46 -4.05 -4.01
CA LEU A 10 -16.80 -3.94 -3.43
C LEU A 10 -16.87 -4.55 -2.02
N THR A 11 -16.17 -5.66 -1.77
CA THR A 11 -16.07 -6.25 -0.42
C THR A 11 -15.39 -5.28 0.54
N MET A 12 -14.31 -4.61 0.12
CA MET A 12 -13.63 -3.62 0.93
C MET A 12 -14.50 -2.40 1.27
N VAL A 13 -15.35 -1.96 0.33
CA VAL A 13 -16.37 -0.92 0.59
C VAL A 13 -17.37 -1.42 1.62
N SER A 14 -17.90 -2.63 1.43
CA SER A 14 -18.88 -3.23 2.33
C SER A 14 -18.35 -3.44 3.75
N GLU A 15 -17.07 -3.78 3.90
CA GLU A 15 -16.42 -3.96 5.20
C GLU A 15 -16.02 -2.62 5.86
N GLY A 16 -16.33 -1.48 5.21
CA GLY A 16 -15.94 -0.15 5.69
C GLY A 16 -14.44 0.09 5.70
N LYS A 17 -13.66 -0.73 4.98
CA LYS A 17 -12.21 -0.56 4.85
C LYS A 17 -11.89 0.66 3.99
N ILE A 18 -12.81 1.06 3.11
CA ILE A 18 -12.67 2.12 2.11
C ILE A 18 -14.03 2.82 1.90
N SER A 19 -14.02 4.09 1.48
CA SER A 19 -15.26 4.79 1.13
C SER A 19 -15.77 4.39 -0.27
N PRO A 20 -17.07 4.58 -0.57
CA PRO A 20 -17.59 4.35 -1.92
C PRO A 20 -16.84 5.13 -3.01
N GLU A 21 -16.46 6.38 -2.74
CA GLU A 21 -15.70 7.24 -3.66
C GLU A 21 -14.31 6.64 -3.94
N GLN A 22 -13.61 6.19 -2.88
CA GLN A 22 -12.33 5.49 -3.03
C GLN A 22 -12.48 4.18 -3.81
N GLY A 23 -13.63 3.51 -3.68
CA GLY A 23 -13.97 2.33 -4.47
C GLY A 23 -14.15 2.63 -5.96
N VAL A 24 -14.77 3.77 -6.30
CA VAL A 24 -14.92 4.24 -7.68
C VAL A 24 -13.55 4.53 -8.29
N ASP A 25 -12.70 5.31 -7.60
CA ASP A 25 -11.34 5.63 -8.07
C ASP A 25 -10.51 4.38 -8.38
N LEU A 26 -10.61 3.35 -7.52
CA LEU A 26 -9.97 2.05 -7.70
C LEU A 26 -10.44 1.31 -8.94
N ILE A 27 -11.75 1.32 -9.19
CA ILE A 27 -12.36 0.68 -10.35
C ILE A 27 -11.90 1.42 -11.62
N GLU A 28 -11.89 2.75 -11.58
CA GLU A 28 -11.42 3.60 -12.68
C GLU A 28 -9.93 3.40 -12.98
N GLU A 29 -9.06 3.29 -11.97
CA GLU A 29 -7.63 2.99 -12.19
C GLU A 29 -7.41 1.63 -12.86
N ILE A 30 -8.24 0.62 -12.53
CA ILE A 30 -8.15 -0.71 -13.15
C ILE A 30 -8.70 -0.69 -14.59
N VAL A 31 -9.82 -0.01 -14.81
CA VAL A 31 -10.52 0.03 -16.11
C VAL A 31 -9.80 0.96 -17.09
N GLY A 32 -9.28 2.08 -16.60
CA GLY A 32 -8.56 3.11 -17.36
C GLY A 32 -7.18 2.70 -17.84
N GLY A 33 -6.73 1.49 -17.48
CA GLY A 33 -5.51 0.90 -18.05
C GLY A 33 -4.28 1.74 -17.75
N TYR A 34 -3.83 1.77 -16.50
CA TYR A 34 -2.41 1.98 -16.27
C TYR A 34 -1.68 0.77 -16.88
N GLU A 35 -1.21 0.91 -18.12
CA GLU A 35 -0.20 0.03 -18.72
C GLU A 35 1.07 0.14 -17.89
N SER A 36 1.09 -0.59 -16.77
CA SER A 36 2.24 -0.67 -15.92
C SER A 36 3.21 -1.62 -16.61
N ASN A 37 4.28 -1.06 -17.17
CA ASN A 37 5.42 -1.75 -17.77
C ASN A 37 6.23 -2.50 -16.69
N ARG A 38 5.56 -3.36 -15.90
CA ARG A 38 6.09 -3.96 -14.68
C ARG A 38 6.73 -5.30 -14.98
N LYS A 39 8.00 -5.43 -14.57
CA LYS A 39 8.81 -6.64 -14.78
C LYS A 39 8.60 -7.71 -13.70
N TYR A 40 8.03 -7.39 -12.52
CA TYR A 40 7.96 -8.32 -11.38
C TYR A 40 6.69 -8.17 -10.52
N GLY A 41 6.17 -9.30 -10.02
CA GLY A 41 5.17 -9.41 -8.94
C GLY A 41 3.71 -9.06 -9.29
N SER A 42 2.75 -9.94 -8.95
CA SER A 42 1.31 -9.66 -9.12
C SER A 42 0.76 -8.77 -7.98
N LYS A 43 1.43 -8.78 -6.83
CA LYS A 43 1.04 -8.15 -5.57
C LYS A 43 2.25 -7.53 -4.88
N ILE A 44 1.99 -6.61 -3.97
CA ILE A 44 2.95 -5.99 -3.08
C ILE A 44 2.49 -6.18 -1.63
N ARG A 45 3.43 -6.48 -0.75
CA ARG A 45 3.22 -6.61 0.69
C ARG A 45 3.89 -5.43 1.38
N ILE A 46 3.14 -4.77 2.26
CA ILE A 46 3.60 -3.63 3.05
C ILE A 46 3.46 -4.01 4.53
N GLU A 47 4.57 -3.94 5.25
CA GLU A 47 4.64 -4.20 6.69
C GLU A 47 5.22 -2.97 7.40
N VAL A 48 4.56 -2.54 8.46
CA VAL A 48 5.05 -1.47 9.34
C VAL A 48 5.05 -1.99 10.76
N TYR A 49 6.23 -2.03 11.38
CA TYR A 49 6.43 -2.41 12.76
C TYR A 49 6.72 -1.19 13.62
N ASN A 50 6.04 -1.08 14.76
CA ASN A 50 6.30 -0.06 15.76
C ASN A 50 7.17 -0.66 16.88
N LYS A 51 8.43 -0.21 16.95
CA LYS A 51 9.42 -0.68 17.92
C LYS A 51 9.10 -0.20 19.33
N LEU A 52 8.61 1.03 19.48
CA LEU A 52 8.21 1.59 20.78
C LEU A 52 7.10 0.79 21.45
N ARG A 53 6.16 0.29 20.65
CA ARG A 53 5.00 -0.50 21.12
C ARG A 53 5.18 -2.00 20.97
N GLY A 54 6.29 -2.44 20.39
CA GLY A 54 6.58 -3.85 20.12
C GLY A 54 5.51 -4.57 19.28
N LYS A 55 4.86 -3.89 18.32
CA LYS A 55 3.76 -4.50 17.54
C LYS A 55 3.74 -4.06 16.07
N ARG A 56 3.19 -4.91 15.21
CA ARG A 56 2.87 -4.55 13.81
C ARG A 56 1.66 -3.62 13.78
N GLU A 57 1.83 -2.46 13.17
CA GLU A 57 0.75 -1.49 12.93
C GLU A 57 0.13 -1.70 11.56
N VAL A 58 0.92 -2.13 10.58
CA VAL A 58 0.46 -2.45 9.23
C VAL A 58 1.00 -3.81 8.81
N ASN A 59 0.12 -4.61 8.22
CA ASN A 59 0.45 -5.86 7.56
C ASN A 59 -0.60 -6.08 6.46
N MET A 60 -0.32 -5.58 5.27
CA MET A 60 -1.26 -5.67 4.15
C MET A 60 -0.59 -6.23 2.90
N THR A 61 -1.39 -6.86 2.06
CA THR A 61 -0.98 -7.32 0.74
C THR A 61 -2.03 -6.85 -0.26
N ILE A 62 -1.58 -6.07 -1.24
CA ILE A 62 -2.42 -5.44 -2.25
C ILE A 62 -1.93 -5.84 -3.64
N PRO A 63 -2.82 -6.00 -4.64
CA PRO A 63 -2.39 -6.13 -6.02
C PRO A 63 -1.50 -4.94 -6.42
N ALA A 64 -0.44 -5.18 -7.19
CA ALA A 64 0.46 -4.11 -7.61
C ALA A 64 -0.27 -2.98 -8.37
N LYS A 65 -1.35 -3.33 -9.08
CA LYS A 65 -2.24 -2.37 -9.76
C LYS A 65 -2.91 -1.37 -8.81
N LEU A 66 -3.14 -1.78 -7.56
CA LEU A 66 -3.80 -0.96 -6.54
C LEU A 66 -2.80 -0.34 -5.56
N ALA A 67 -1.51 -0.36 -5.88
CA ALA A 67 -0.48 0.10 -4.98
C ALA A 67 -0.62 1.60 -4.66
N LYS A 68 -0.87 2.45 -5.69
CA LYS A 68 -1.11 3.89 -5.53
C LYS A 68 -2.26 4.20 -4.58
N TRP A 69 -3.37 3.50 -4.74
CA TRP A 69 -4.49 3.59 -3.82
C TRP A 69 -4.12 3.12 -2.40
N GLY A 70 -3.43 1.97 -2.27
CA GLY A 70 -3.02 1.44 -0.97
C GLY A 70 -2.10 2.40 -0.23
N ILE A 71 -1.24 3.12 -0.95
CA ILE A 71 -0.42 4.20 -0.42
C ILE A 71 -1.30 5.35 0.07
N LYS A 72 -2.31 5.81 -0.68
CA LYS A 72 -3.23 6.89 -0.21
C LYS A 72 -3.98 6.50 1.05
N LEU A 73 -4.40 5.24 1.17
CA LEU A 73 -4.98 4.70 2.41
C LEU A 73 -3.99 4.66 3.57
N LEU A 74 -2.75 4.27 3.28
CA LEU A 74 -1.69 4.28 4.27
C LEU A 74 -1.35 5.70 4.66
N GLY A 75 -1.27 6.66 3.74
CA GLY A 75 -1.06 8.09 3.91
C GLY A 75 -2.11 8.72 4.83
N SER A 76 -3.39 8.45 4.59
CA SER A 76 -4.48 8.90 5.47
C SER A 76 -4.48 8.21 6.85
N LYS A 77 -3.79 7.08 7.00
CA LYS A 77 -3.44 6.49 8.32
C LYS A 77 -2.05 6.92 8.83
N ALA A 78 -1.17 7.43 7.97
CA ALA A 78 0.23 7.77 8.21
C ALA A 78 0.42 9.26 8.54
N GLU A 79 -0.53 10.12 8.20
CA GLU A 79 -0.71 11.42 8.87
C GLU A 79 -0.90 11.23 10.39
N LYS A 80 -1.31 10.03 10.83
CA LYS A 80 -1.35 9.62 12.24
C LYS A 80 -0.11 8.84 12.69
N ILE A 81 0.82 8.52 11.79
CA ILE A 81 2.11 7.90 12.10
C ILE A 81 3.11 9.03 12.35
N GLN A 82 3.26 9.38 13.62
CA GLN A 82 4.22 10.39 14.07
C GLN A 82 5.54 9.73 14.46
N ILE A 83 6.67 10.31 14.04
CA ILE A 83 8.00 10.12 14.65
C ILE A 83 8.34 11.37 15.44
N ASP A 84 8.59 11.24 16.74
CA ASP A 84 8.87 12.38 17.64
C ASP A 84 7.84 13.52 17.54
N GLY A 85 6.55 13.16 17.41
CA GLY A 85 5.44 14.12 17.25
C GLY A 85 5.36 14.82 15.89
N LYS A 86 6.24 14.49 14.94
CA LYS A 86 6.25 15.01 13.57
C LYS A 86 5.69 13.98 12.60
N PRO A 87 4.96 14.39 11.55
CA PRO A 87 4.53 13.48 10.49
C PRO A 87 5.74 12.74 9.93
N LEU A 88 5.59 11.43 9.70
CA LEU A 88 6.57 10.63 8.98
C LEU A 88 6.77 11.23 7.58
N ASP A 89 7.85 11.98 7.36
CA ASP A 89 8.24 12.53 6.05
C ASP A 89 8.92 11.45 5.20
N ILE A 90 8.20 10.35 4.97
CA ILE A 90 8.64 9.25 4.12
C ILE A 90 7.68 9.17 2.95
N ASP A 91 8.22 9.33 1.74
CA ASP A 91 7.47 9.15 0.51
C ASP A 91 7.23 7.65 0.26
N ILE A 92 6.18 7.11 0.88
CA ILE A 92 5.76 5.72 0.71
C ILE A 92 5.43 5.42 -0.77
N GLU A 93 5.00 6.41 -1.55
CA GLU A 93 4.74 6.23 -2.98
C GLU A 93 6.02 5.89 -3.73
N ALA A 94 7.09 6.66 -3.51
CA ALA A 94 8.40 6.40 -4.10
C ALA A 94 8.93 5.00 -3.74
N LEU A 95 8.79 4.57 -2.47
CA LEU A 95 9.28 3.25 -2.03
C LEU A 95 8.50 2.09 -2.65
N VAL A 96 7.20 2.26 -2.80
CA VAL A 96 6.36 1.28 -3.49
C VAL A 96 6.71 1.22 -4.97
N GLU A 97 6.92 2.37 -5.64
CA GLU A 97 7.38 2.37 -7.03
C GLU A 97 8.74 1.69 -7.19
N GLU A 98 9.67 1.93 -6.27
CA GLU A 98 10.96 1.27 -6.24
C GLU A 98 10.81 -0.23 -6.05
N ALA A 99 10.05 -0.68 -5.05
CA ALA A 99 9.79 -2.10 -4.80
C ALA A 99 9.10 -2.80 -5.97
N LEU A 100 8.33 -2.09 -6.81
CA LEU A 100 7.74 -2.65 -8.03
C LEU A 100 8.73 -2.78 -9.19
N ARG A 101 9.90 -2.12 -9.10
CA ARG A 101 10.96 -2.15 -10.11
C ARG A 101 12.08 -3.15 -9.77
N THR A 102 12.20 -3.56 -8.51
CA THR A 102 13.19 -4.53 -8.03
C THR A 102 12.54 -5.82 -7.48
N PRO A 103 13.17 -7.00 -7.62
CA PRO A 103 12.76 -8.19 -6.88
C PRO A 103 13.08 -8.12 -5.38
N ASP A 104 14.03 -7.27 -4.98
CA ASP A 104 14.48 -7.16 -3.60
C ASP A 104 13.50 -6.33 -2.74
N PRO A 105 13.34 -6.66 -1.44
CA PRO A 105 12.60 -5.81 -0.52
C PRO A 105 13.22 -4.43 -0.39
N VAL A 106 12.38 -3.40 -0.41
CA VAL A 106 12.74 -2.06 0.03
C VAL A 106 12.48 -1.97 1.53
N GLU A 107 13.52 -1.70 2.31
CA GLU A 107 13.47 -1.65 3.76
C GLU A 107 13.90 -0.27 4.26
N ILE A 108 13.11 0.33 5.15
CA ILE A 108 13.49 1.52 5.88
C ILE A 108 13.47 1.22 7.37
N GLU A 109 14.59 1.55 8.01
CA GLU A 109 14.78 1.43 9.45
C GLU A 109 14.88 2.82 10.07
N THR A 110 14.04 3.11 11.07
CA THR A 110 14.15 4.29 11.92
C THR A 110 14.25 3.88 13.39
N ASP A 111 14.53 4.81 14.30
CA ASP A 111 14.61 4.51 15.74
C ASP A 111 13.27 3.97 16.29
N GLU A 112 12.15 4.42 15.73
CA GLU A 112 10.82 4.08 16.23
C GLU A 112 10.12 2.97 15.44
N ARG A 113 10.42 2.82 14.15
CA ARG A 113 9.68 1.93 13.25
C ARG A 113 10.58 1.24 12.25
N SER A 114 10.09 0.13 11.71
CA SER A 114 10.63 -0.48 10.50
C SER A 114 9.52 -0.64 9.46
N ILE A 115 9.85 -0.35 8.21
CA ILE A 115 8.95 -0.46 7.06
C ILE A 115 9.59 -1.42 6.07
N VAL A 116 8.84 -2.44 5.66
CA VAL A 116 9.27 -3.41 4.66
C VAL A 116 8.23 -3.46 3.55
N ILE A 117 8.69 -3.25 2.32
CA ILE A 117 7.87 -3.28 1.12
C ILE A 117 8.50 -4.26 0.14
N LYS A 118 7.75 -5.28 -0.29
CA LYS A 118 8.25 -6.29 -1.24
C LYS A 118 7.19 -6.78 -2.19
N THR A 119 7.61 -7.16 -3.39
CA THR A 119 6.74 -7.89 -4.32
C THR A 119 6.48 -9.31 -3.80
N VAL A 120 5.30 -9.82 -4.09
CA VAL A 120 4.88 -11.19 -3.76
C VAL A 120 4.18 -11.79 -4.98
N GLY A 121 4.52 -13.05 -5.28
CA GLY A 121 3.96 -13.85 -6.38
C GLY A 121 2.49 -14.20 -6.15
#